data_AF-A0A1F9MXY8-F1
#
_entry.id   AF-A0A1F9MXY8-F1
#
_cell.length_a   1.000
_cell.length_b   1.000
_cell.length_c   1.000
_cell.angle_alpha   90.00
_cell.angle_beta   90.00
_cell.angle_gamma   90.00
#
_symmetry.space_group_name_H-M   'P 1'
#
loop_
_entity.id
_entity.type
_entity.pdbx_description
1 polymer ?
#
loop_
_entity_poly.entity_id
_entity_poly.type
_entity_poly.pdbx_seq_one_letter_code
_entity_poly.pdbx_strand_id
1 'polypeptide(L)'
;MPQRAVLTVTRGPNQDDAISLDTGSCRLIGRHLSDNETVMIDRDGNRLLDGQAARILTSHLKDRAPATGVSPVEGFSVNAFERGPDVILADDSISRAHAMIFLDTNGLGVIDLASTNGTFINNDRIGSALAKDGDVLTIGSSELGLQIK
;
A
#
# COMPACT_ATOMS: atom_id res chain seq x y z
N MET A 1 -3.05 -19.73 12.12
CA MET A 1 -2.08 -18.77 12.68
C MET A 1 -2.24 -17.48 11.90
N PRO A 2 -2.19 -16.29 12.52
CA PRO A 2 -2.14 -15.05 11.76
C PRO A 2 -0.86 -15.05 10.91
N GLN A 3 -1.01 -14.78 9.62
CA GLN A 3 0.09 -14.68 8.67
C GLN A 3 0.70 -13.28 8.78
N ARG A 4 2.03 -13.19 8.58
CA ARG A 4 2.76 -11.92 8.52
C ARG A 4 3.52 -11.83 7.20
N ALA A 5 3.36 -10.69 6.52
CA ALA A 5 4.16 -10.35 5.35
C ALA A 5 5.24 -9.35 5.75
N VAL A 6 6.44 -9.53 5.21
CA VAL A 6 7.58 -8.62 5.33
C VAL A 6 8.05 -8.27 3.93
N LEU A 7 8.06 -6.98 3.63
CA LEU A 7 8.61 -6.43 2.40
C LEU A 7 9.93 -5.75 2.77
N THR A 8 11.03 -6.20 2.16
CA THR A 8 12.35 -5.61 2.39
C THR A 8 12.79 -4.86 1.14
N VAL A 9 13.18 -3.60 1.28
CA VAL A 9 13.69 -2.82 0.15
C VAL A 9 15.05 -3.39 -0.27
N THR A 10 15.09 -4.07 -1.41
CA THR A 10 16.29 -4.70 -1.96
C THR A 10 17.07 -3.76 -2.85
N ARG A 11 16.41 -2.74 -3.41
CA ARG A 11 17.03 -1.68 -4.21
C ARG A 11 16.30 -0.36 -4.03
N GLY A 12 17.06 0.73 -3.98
CA GLY A 12 16.55 2.09 -3.93
C GLY A 12 17.14 2.89 -2.78
N PRO A 13 16.71 4.16 -2.59
CA PRO A 13 17.22 5.04 -1.54
C PRO A 13 17.02 4.53 -0.11
N ASN A 14 16.03 3.65 0.08
CA ASN A 14 15.66 3.03 1.36
C ASN A 14 16.18 1.60 1.51
N GLN A 15 17.30 1.25 0.86
CA GLN A 15 17.82 -0.12 0.91
C GLN A 15 17.93 -0.64 2.35
N ASP A 16 17.54 -1.90 2.53
CA ASP A 16 17.48 -2.64 3.81
C ASP A 16 16.32 -2.24 4.76
N ASP A 17 15.51 -1.23 4.41
CA ASP A 17 14.29 -0.94 5.16
C ASP A 17 13.30 -2.11 5.06
N ALA A 18 12.67 -2.45 6.19
CA ALA A 18 11.70 -3.54 6.29
C ALA A 18 10.31 -3.04 6.70
N ILE A 19 9.30 -3.47 5.95
CA ILE A 19 7.90 -3.12 6.14
C ILE A 19 7.15 -4.39 6.50
N SER A 20 6.54 -4.43 7.68
CA SER A 20 5.73 -5.57 8.12
C SER A 20 4.24 -5.29 8.01
N LEU A 21 3.46 -6.31 7.65
CA LEU A 21 2.00 -6.33 7.68
C LEU A 21 1.52 -7.61 8.37
N ASP A 22 0.55 -7.45 9.26
CA ASP A 22 -0.18 -8.56 9.88
C ASP A 22 -1.50 -8.80 9.13
N THR A 23 -2.02 -10.02 9.17
CA THR A 23 -3.30 -10.36 8.52
C THR A 23 -4.40 -9.45 9.05
N GLY A 24 -5.18 -8.85 8.14
CA GLY A 24 -6.21 -7.86 8.45
C GLY A 24 -5.71 -6.42 8.48
N SER A 25 -4.43 -6.14 8.18
CA SER A 25 -3.89 -4.79 8.12
C SER A 25 -3.57 -4.32 6.70
N CYS A 26 -3.51 -3.00 6.51
CA CYS A 26 -3.06 -2.36 5.28
C CYS A 26 -2.11 -1.19 5.57
N ARG A 27 -1.25 -0.85 4.59
CA ARG A 27 -0.35 0.30 4.66
C ARG A 27 -0.30 1.00 3.29
N LEU A 28 -0.28 2.33 3.31
CA LEU A 28 -0.04 3.13 2.10
C LEU A 28 1.47 3.23 1.84
N ILE A 29 1.89 3.06 0.60
CA ILE A 29 3.24 3.39 0.15
C ILE A 29 3.18 4.71 -0.63
N GLY A 30 4.06 5.64 -0.26
CA GLY A 30 4.19 6.92 -0.95
C GLY A 30 5.58 7.53 -0.75
N ARG A 31 5.82 8.65 -1.44
CA ARG A 31 7.10 9.38 -1.28
C ARG A 31 7.11 10.36 -0.12
N HIS A 32 8.31 10.75 0.28
CA HIS A 32 8.49 11.92 1.13
C HIS A 32 7.96 13.18 0.42
N LEU A 33 7.33 14.06 1.18
CA LEU A 33 6.83 15.34 0.68
C LEU A 33 7.76 16.44 1.13
N SER A 34 8.01 17.41 0.28
CA SER A 34 8.81 18.57 0.68
C SER A 34 8.09 19.35 1.78
N ASP A 35 8.86 20.08 2.61
CA ASP A 35 8.32 20.87 3.73
C ASP A 35 7.28 21.93 3.32
N ASN A 36 7.21 22.26 2.03
CA ASN A 36 6.26 23.22 1.47
C ASN A 36 4.97 22.59 0.92
N GLU A 37 4.80 21.26 1.01
CA GLU A 37 3.59 20.56 0.56
C GLU A 37 2.59 20.38 1.71
N THR A 38 1.47 21.12 1.68
CA THR A 38 0.36 20.92 2.63
C THR A 38 -0.33 19.58 2.37
N VAL A 39 -0.38 18.72 3.39
CA VAL A 39 -1.14 17.47 3.34
C VAL A 39 -2.10 17.37 4.50
N MET A 40 -3.30 16.90 4.16
CA MET A 40 -4.31 16.57 5.13
C MET A 40 -3.96 15.22 5.75
N ILE A 41 -3.86 15.18 7.08
CA ILE A 41 -3.57 13.98 7.86
C ILE A 41 -4.80 13.67 8.71
N ASP A 42 -5.12 12.38 8.89
CA ASP A 42 -6.19 11.94 9.79
C ASP A 42 -5.74 11.98 11.27
N ARG A 43 -6.63 11.59 12.19
CA ARG A 43 -6.32 11.62 13.63
C ARG A 43 -5.25 10.62 14.05
N ASP A 44 -5.01 9.60 13.23
CA ASP A 44 -4.06 8.51 13.49
C ASP A 44 -2.69 8.79 12.85
N GLY A 45 -2.52 9.96 12.22
CA GLY A 45 -1.26 10.38 11.61
C GLY A 45 -1.08 9.90 10.17
N ASN A 46 -2.12 9.31 9.55
CA ASN A 46 -2.01 8.83 8.17
C ASN A 46 -2.49 9.86 7.16
N ARG A 47 -1.93 9.82 5.94
CA ARG A 47 -2.31 10.73 4.87
C ARG A 47 -3.76 10.49 4.45
N LEU A 48 -4.55 11.56 4.38
CA LEU A 48 -5.85 11.51 3.72
C LEU A 48 -5.63 11.29 2.23
N LEU A 49 -6.30 10.25 1.71
CA LEU A 49 -6.27 9.96 0.28
C LEU A 49 -7.16 10.94 -0.47
N ASP A 50 -6.75 11.29 -1.69
CA ASP A 50 -7.62 12.03 -2.58
C ASP A 50 -8.80 11.18 -3.06
N GLY A 51 -9.77 11.83 -3.71
CA GLY A 51 -10.97 11.16 -4.20
C GLY A 51 -10.71 10.08 -5.23
N GLN A 52 -9.59 10.12 -5.97
CA GLN A 52 -9.27 9.10 -6.96
C GLN A 52 -8.71 7.84 -6.29
N ALA A 53 -7.71 7.98 -5.43
CA ALA A 53 -7.14 6.88 -4.66
C ALA A 53 -8.20 6.19 -3.79
N ALA A 54 -9.07 6.97 -3.13
CA ALA A 54 -10.19 6.44 -2.35
C ALA A 54 -11.17 5.60 -3.20
N ARG A 55 -11.46 6.04 -4.43
CA ARG A 55 -12.33 5.30 -5.37
C ARG A 55 -11.70 4.01 -5.86
N ILE A 56 -10.42 4.04 -6.22
CA ILE A 56 -9.69 2.85 -6.68
C ILE A 56 -9.71 1.79 -5.59
N LEU A 57 -9.40 2.17 -4.36
CA LEU A 57 -9.35 1.24 -3.25
C LEU A 57 -10.73 0.70 -2.88
N THR A 58 -11.76 1.56 -2.83
CA THR A 58 -13.15 1.10 -2.65
C THR A 58 -13.52 0.06 -3.71
N SER A 59 -13.12 0.27 -4.96
CA SER A 59 -13.41 -0.67 -6.06
C SER A 59 -12.74 -2.03 -5.88
N HIS A 60 -11.52 -2.07 -5.33
CA HIS A 60 -10.75 -3.32 -5.20
C HIS A 60 -10.99 -4.05 -3.88
N LEU A 61 -11.36 -3.32 -2.82
CA LEU A 61 -11.50 -3.86 -1.48
C LEU A 61 -12.95 -4.19 -1.07
N LYS A 62 -13.97 -3.70 -1.81
CA LYS A 62 -15.38 -3.95 -1.46
C LYS A 62 -15.71 -5.44 -1.28
N ASP A 63 -15.10 -6.30 -2.09
CA ASP A 63 -15.36 -7.75 -2.11
C ASP A 63 -14.35 -8.55 -1.27
N ARG A 64 -13.35 -7.86 -0.70
CA ARG A 64 -12.27 -8.46 0.11
C ARG A 64 -12.42 -8.18 1.60
N ALA A 65 -13.37 -7.33 1.98
CA ALA A 65 -13.69 -7.06 3.36
C ALA A 65 -14.22 -8.33 4.07
N PRO A 66 -13.80 -8.62 5.31
CA PRO A 66 -14.60 -9.48 6.17
C PRO A 66 -16.01 -8.86 6.27
N ALA A 67 -17.05 -9.68 6.34
CA ALA A 67 -18.48 -9.32 6.16
C ALA A 67 -19.08 -8.30 7.18
N THR A 68 -18.25 -7.52 7.88
CA THR A 68 -18.64 -6.41 8.74
C THR A 68 -18.66 -5.13 7.92
N GLY A 69 -19.83 -4.81 7.38
CA GLY A 69 -20.06 -3.64 6.54
C GLY A 69 -19.81 -2.33 7.27
N VAL A 70 -19.32 -1.34 6.54
CA VAL A 70 -19.32 0.07 6.96
C VAL A 70 -19.41 0.97 5.73
N SER A 71 -20.22 2.01 5.86
CA SER A 71 -20.57 2.99 4.84
C SER A 71 -19.38 3.81 4.30
N PRO A 72 -19.49 4.33 3.05
CA PRO A 72 -18.57 5.33 2.52
C PRO A 72 -18.90 6.67 3.18
N VAL A 73 -18.23 6.99 4.28
CA VAL A 73 -18.16 8.36 4.79
C VAL A 73 -16.94 9.03 4.16
N GLU A 74 -17.04 10.33 3.88
CA GLU A 74 -16.03 11.12 3.19
C GLU A 74 -14.62 10.92 3.77
N GLY A 75 -13.65 10.65 2.89
CA GLY A 75 -12.31 10.22 3.30
C GLY A 75 -12.21 8.70 3.34
N PHE A 76 -11.16 8.16 2.75
CA PHE A 76 -11.00 6.72 2.62
C PHE A 76 -10.94 6.00 3.98
N SER A 77 -12.01 5.29 4.34
CA SER A 77 -12.00 4.32 5.45
C SER A 77 -12.05 2.91 4.86
N VAL A 78 -10.92 2.21 4.88
CA VAL A 78 -10.91 0.76 4.65
C VAL A 78 -11.47 0.11 5.90
N ASN A 79 -12.78 0.07 6.02
CA ASN A 79 -13.37 -0.62 7.16
C ASN A 79 -13.11 -2.14 7.15
N ALA A 80 -12.49 -2.64 6.08
CA ALA A 80 -12.04 -4.01 5.87
C ALA A 80 -10.66 -4.33 6.48
N PHE A 81 -9.79 -3.33 6.67
CA PHE A 81 -8.39 -3.52 7.04
C PHE A 81 -7.95 -2.43 8.02
N GLU A 82 -7.26 -2.82 9.08
CA GLU A 82 -6.63 -1.90 10.01
C GLU A 82 -5.49 -1.13 9.31
N ARG A 83 -5.63 0.20 9.19
CA ARG A 83 -4.60 1.02 8.55
C ARG A 83 -3.44 1.24 9.52
N GLY A 84 -2.31 0.64 9.21
CA GLY A 84 -1.04 0.94 9.87
C GLY A 84 -0.41 2.24 9.33
N PRO A 85 0.73 2.67 9.92
CA PRO A 85 1.38 3.90 9.53
C PRO A 85 1.76 3.88 8.05
N ASP A 86 1.75 5.02 7.38
CA ASP A 86 2.20 5.09 5.99
C ASP A 86 3.69 4.72 5.86
N VAL A 87 4.03 4.07 4.76
CA VAL A 87 5.39 3.70 4.36
C VAL A 87 5.90 4.80 3.44
N ILE A 88 6.90 5.53 3.90
CA ILE A 88 7.49 6.65 3.17
C ILE A 88 8.84 6.24 2.62
N LEU A 89 8.93 6.17 1.29
CA LEU A 89 10.17 5.91 0.58
C LEU A 89 10.74 7.23 0.04
N ALA A 90 12.04 7.45 0.21
CA ALA A 90 12.80 8.60 -0.27
C ALA A 90 13.14 8.48 -1.76
N ASP A 91 12.13 8.17 -2.59
CA ASP A 91 12.24 8.01 -4.03
C ASP A 91 11.27 8.97 -4.73
N ASP A 92 11.82 9.95 -5.45
CA ASP A 92 11.05 11.00 -6.13
C ASP A 92 10.19 10.47 -7.28
N SER A 93 10.50 9.27 -7.80
CA SER A 93 9.69 8.60 -8.81
C SER A 93 8.41 7.98 -8.23
N ILE A 94 8.26 7.97 -6.91
CA ILE A 94 7.08 7.44 -6.24
C ILE A 94 6.03 8.55 -6.09
N SER A 95 4.77 8.29 -6.45
CA SER A 95 3.68 9.22 -6.20
C SER A 95 3.41 9.40 -4.70
N ARG A 96 2.77 10.51 -4.33
CA ARG A 96 2.51 10.86 -2.92
C ARG A 96 1.65 9.81 -2.20
N ALA A 97 0.68 9.25 -2.92
CA ALA A 97 -0.04 8.03 -2.62
C ALA A 97 0.14 7.14 -3.86
N HIS A 98 1.03 6.15 -3.79
CA HIS A 98 1.44 5.38 -4.97
C HIS A 98 0.70 4.05 -5.04
N ALA A 99 0.80 3.27 -3.96
CA ALA A 99 0.20 1.95 -3.89
C ALA A 99 -0.28 1.70 -2.47
N MET A 100 -1.29 0.85 -2.32
CA MET A 100 -1.66 0.29 -1.03
C MET A 100 -1.34 -1.20 -1.02
N ILE A 101 -0.76 -1.63 0.09
CA ILE A 101 -0.54 -3.04 0.37
C ILE A 101 -1.42 -3.46 1.54
N PHE A 102 -1.96 -4.67 1.48
CA PHE A 102 -2.81 -5.23 2.53
C PHE A 102 -2.59 -6.73 2.62
N LEU A 103 -2.78 -7.30 3.80
CA LEU A 103 -2.67 -8.75 4.00
C LEU A 103 -4.02 -9.30 4.42
N ASP A 104 -4.60 -10.17 3.61
CA ASP A 104 -5.83 -10.90 3.92
C ASP A 104 -5.58 -12.42 4.01
N THR A 105 -6.64 -13.20 4.21
CA THR A 105 -6.55 -14.67 4.27
C THR A 105 -6.14 -15.31 2.94
N ASN A 106 -6.24 -14.60 1.82
CA ASN A 106 -5.83 -15.04 0.49
C ASN A 106 -4.37 -14.65 0.17
N GLY A 107 -3.78 -13.73 0.92
CA GLY A 107 -2.36 -13.37 0.85
C GLY A 107 -2.11 -11.86 0.79
N LEU A 108 -0.90 -11.49 0.37
CA LEU A 108 -0.47 -10.10 0.26
C LEU A 108 -1.05 -9.48 -1.01
N GLY A 109 -2.02 -8.59 -0.86
CA GLY A 109 -2.57 -7.79 -1.94
C GLY A 109 -1.81 -6.49 -2.16
N VAL A 110 -1.69 -6.10 -3.43
CA VAL A 110 -1.12 -4.82 -3.87
C VAL A 110 -2.14 -4.14 -4.79
N ILE A 111 -2.37 -2.84 -4.59
CA ILE A 111 -3.25 -2.01 -5.43
C ILE A 111 -2.49 -0.73 -5.81
N ASP A 112 -2.33 -0.48 -7.10
CA ASP A 112 -1.81 0.78 -7.62
C ASP A 112 -2.88 1.89 -7.52
N LEU A 113 -2.50 3.06 -7.02
CA LEU A 113 -3.42 4.18 -6.78
C LEU A 113 -3.40 5.21 -7.91
N ALA A 114 -3.37 4.72 -9.16
CA ALA A 114 -3.14 5.54 -10.35
C ALA A 114 -1.83 6.33 -10.24
N SER A 115 -0.77 5.62 -9.86
CA SER A 115 0.55 6.21 -9.72
C SER A 115 1.11 6.66 -11.08
N THR A 116 2.03 7.62 -11.04
CA THR A 116 2.65 8.19 -12.25
C THR A 116 3.48 7.16 -13.01
N ASN A 117 4.28 6.37 -12.30
CA ASN A 117 5.22 5.42 -12.89
C ASN A 117 4.70 3.97 -12.90
N GLY A 118 3.58 3.70 -12.24
CA GLY A 118 3.00 2.36 -12.11
C GLY A 118 3.66 1.52 -11.03
N THR A 119 2.93 0.46 -10.66
CA THR A 119 3.37 -0.60 -9.76
C THR A 119 3.58 -1.90 -10.54
N PHE A 120 4.60 -2.68 -10.20
CA PHE A 120 4.93 -3.92 -10.90
C PHE A 120 5.21 -5.06 -9.94
N ILE A 121 4.83 -6.29 -10.30
CA ILE A 121 5.26 -7.51 -9.63
C ILE A 121 6.02 -8.34 -10.66
N ASN A 122 7.28 -8.70 -10.36
CA ASN A 122 8.14 -9.47 -11.25
C ASN A 122 8.23 -8.88 -12.68
N ASN A 123 8.32 -7.55 -12.78
CA ASN A 123 8.32 -6.74 -14.02
C ASN A 123 6.99 -6.64 -14.79
N ASP A 124 5.92 -7.28 -14.32
CA ASP A 124 4.59 -7.13 -14.91
C ASP A 124 3.84 -5.97 -14.24
N ARG A 125 3.36 -5.01 -15.05
CA ARG A 125 2.61 -3.85 -14.55
C ARG A 125 1.24 -4.30 -14.04
N ILE A 126 0.91 -3.90 -12.82
CA ILE A 126 -0.37 -4.25 -12.18
C ILE A 126 -1.21 -3.02 -11.87
N GLY A 127 -2.53 -3.17 -11.94
CA GLY A 127 -3.48 -2.26 -11.28
C GLY A 127 -3.86 -2.76 -9.89
N SER A 128 -4.04 -4.08 -9.76
CA SER A 128 -4.14 -4.79 -8.50
C SER A 128 -3.78 -6.26 -8.70
N ALA A 129 -3.12 -6.87 -7.73
CA ALA A 129 -2.74 -8.28 -7.77
C ALA A 129 -2.55 -8.85 -6.35
N LEU A 130 -2.58 -10.18 -6.24
CA LEU A 130 -2.07 -10.91 -5.09
C LEU A 130 -0.62 -11.30 -5.38
N ALA A 131 0.29 -10.85 -4.52
CA ALA A 131 1.69 -11.25 -4.56
C ALA A 131 1.89 -12.57 -3.81
N LYS A 132 2.92 -13.31 -4.22
CA LYS A 132 3.35 -14.56 -3.61
C LYS A 132 4.62 -14.37 -2.81
N ASP A 133 4.90 -15.33 -1.95
CA ASP A 133 6.19 -15.41 -1.28
C ASP A 133 7.32 -15.50 -2.30
N GLY A 134 8.37 -14.69 -2.13
CA GLY A 134 9.52 -14.60 -3.03
C GLY A 134 9.35 -13.67 -4.23
N ASP A 135 8.17 -13.10 -4.46
CA ASP A 135 7.96 -12.12 -5.52
C ASP A 135 8.76 -10.82 -5.25
N VAL A 136 9.02 -10.07 -6.32
CA VAL A 136 9.62 -8.72 -6.25
C VAL A 136 8.60 -7.68 -6.67
N LEU A 137 8.31 -6.75 -5.76
CA LEU A 137 7.46 -5.59 -5.99
C LEU A 137 8.33 -4.40 -6.40
N THR A 138 8.03 -3.78 -7.54
CA THR A 138 8.67 -2.53 -7.96
C THR A 138 7.68 -1.38 -7.85
N ILE A 139 8.07 -0.32 -7.14
CA ILE A 139 7.30 0.91 -6.95
C ILE A 139 8.23 2.08 -7.22
N GLY A 140 7.90 2.90 -8.22
CA GLY A 140 8.84 3.91 -8.73
C GLY A 140 10.12 3.23 -9.24
N SER A 141 11.26 3.61 -8.68
CA SER A 141 12.58 3.01 -9.01
C SER A 141 13.06 2.00 -7.95
N SER A 142 12.30 1.86 -6.86
CA SER A 142 12.62 0.99 -5.73
C SER A 142 12.08 -0.42 -5.94
N GLU A 143 12.86 -1.43 -5.53
CA GLU A 143 12.46 -2.83 -5.50
C GLU A 143 12.34 -3.33 -4.06
N LEU A 144 11.30 -4.11 -3.81
CA LEU A 144 10.99 -4.71 -2.52
C LEU A 144 10.83 -6.22 -2.70
N GLY A 145 11.66 -6.99 -2.02
CA GLY A 145 11.52 -8.45 -1.93
C GLY A 145 10.44 -8.81 -0.92
N LEU A 146 9.56 -9.73 -1.32
CA LEU A 146 8.39 -10.13 -0.52
C LEU A 146 8.62 -11.46 0.19
N GLN A 147 8.38 -11.48 1.50
CA GLN A 147 8.41 -12.69 2.31
C GLN A 147 7.10 -12.82 3.10
N ILE A 148 6.45 -13.98 3.03
CA ILE A 148 5.17 -14.24 3.71
C ILE A 148 5.33 -15.46 4.63
N LYS A 149 5.16 -15.26 5.94
CA LYS A 149 5.38 -16.27 6.99
C LYS A 149 4.12 -16.57 7.78
#